data_AF-A0A8B6ELG4-F1
#
_entry.id   AF-A0A8B6ELG4-F1
#
_cell.length_a   1.000
_cell.length_b   1.000
_cell.length_c   1.000
_cell.angle_alpha   90.00
_cell.angle_beta   90.00
_cell.angle_gamma   90.00
#
_symmetry.space_group_name_H-M   'P 1'
#
loop_
_entity.id
_entity.type
_entity.pdbx_description
1 polymer ?
#
loop_
_entity_poly.entity_id
_entity_poly.type
_entity_poly.pdbx_seq_one_letter_code
_entity_poly.pdbx_strand_id
1 'polypeptide(L)'
;MSNLVNEASELSPGQFTMKVGETMNKKLERQRENQKLQTFKKRRIEKKKNRKKAQRSSSVKEGTTYQQEVDVNENACDIIQQIPSSLILTSVKGFIDTLKLSKRVFPKADVDNYKQQTLVKKVLGIEYAAHNAKDDVLSLSELFSQKLQSSCEEDDLHHVNFNSCKLSLKPLVDKKIINATVCIKLARSGINVTHLKLANSRDVNGIKLILTDNNVNNRYASSIIGHLSGCEE
;
A
#
# COMPACT_ATOMS: atom_id res chain seq x y z
N MET A 1 -37.06 6.86 -8.11
CA MET A 1 -35.63 6.77 -8.47
C MET A 1 -35.55 6.82 -9.99
N SER A 2 -34.75 7.75 -10.50
CA SER A 2 -34.67 8.20 -11.89
C SER A 2 -34.37 7.08 -12.89
N ASN A 3 -35.14 7.05 -13.98
CA ASN A 3 -34.80 6.30 -15.18
C ASN A 3 -33.49 6.88 -15.73
N LEU A 4 -32.47 6.04 -15.84
CA LEU A 4 -31.20 6.41 -16.48
C LEU A 4 -31.47 6.62 -17.97
N VAL A 5 -31.78 7.87 -18.32
CA VAL A 5 -31.71 8.37 -19.69
C VAL A 5 -30.26 8.26 -20.12
N ASN A 6 -30.00 7.83 -21.35
CA ASN A 6 -28.70 8.01 -21.95
C ASN A 6 -28.55 9.51 -22.23
N GLU A 7 -28.11 10.29 -21.24
CA GLU A 7 -28.03 11.76 -21.30
C GLU A 7 -27.25 12.25 -22.52
N ALA A 8 -26.33 11.43 -23.04
CA ALA A 8 -25.55 11.72 -24.24
C ALA A 8 -26.34 11.69 -25.57
N SER A 9 -27.56 11.16 -25.59
CA SER A 9 -28.32 10.97 -26.83
C SER A 9 -29.65 11.71 -26.87
N GLU A 10 -30.05 12.41 -25.80
CA GLU A 10 -31.31 13.18 -25.65
C GLU A 10 -32.61 12.43 -26.02
N LEU A 11 -32.54 11.12 -26.26
CA LEU A 11 -33.66 10.28 -26.66
C LEU A 11 -34.24 9.56 -25.44
N SER A 12 -35.57 9.61 -25.33
CA SER A 12 -36.32 8.88 -24.30
C SER A 12 -36.22 7.36 -24.55
N PRO A 13 -36.06 6.53 -23.50
CA PRO A 13 -36.04 5.08 -23.67
C PRO A 13 -37.37 4.59 -24.28
N GLY A 14 -37.29 3.87 -25.39
CA GLY A 14 -38.47 3.25 -26.00
C GLY A 14 -39.17 2.25 -25.07
N GLN A 15 -40.42 1.89 -25.38
CA GLN A 15 -41.28 1.04 -24.53
C GLN A 15 -40.63 -0.30 -24.12
N PHE A 16 -39.85 -0.92 -25.02
CA PHE A 16 -39.14 -2.16 -24.71
C PHE A 16 -38.01 -1.96 -23.71
N THR A 17 -37.23 -0.89 -23.86
CA THR A 17 -36.15 -0.52 -22.94
C THR A 17 -36.68 -0.22 -21.54
N MET A 18 -37.83 0.47 -21.45
CA MET A 18 -38.50 0.71 -20.17
C MET A 18 -38.92 -0.59 -19.48
N LYS A 19 -39.57 -1.52 -20.20
CA LYS A 19 -39.97 -2.84 -19.64
C LYS A 19 -38.77 -3.64 -19.12
N VAL A 20 -37.66 -3.61 -19.84
CA VAL A 20 -36.42 -4.26 -19.41
C VAL A 20 -35.88 -3.61 -18.13
N GLY A 21 -35.83 -2.27 -18.07
CA GLY A 21 -35.42 -1.52 -16.89
C GLY A 21 -36.27 -1.83 -15.66
N GLU A 22 -37.60 -1.88 -15.81
CA GLU A 22 -38.53 -2.26 -14.75
C GLU A 22 -38.28 -3.69 -14.23
N THR A 23 -38.00 -4.63 -15.14
CA THR A 23 -37.70 -6.02 -14.78
C THR A 23 -36.38 -6.13 -14.00
N MET A 24 -35.36 -5.38 -14.41
CA MET A 24 -34.09 -5.30 -13.67
C MET A 24 -34.28 -4.67 -12.29
N ASN A 25 -35.05 -3.59 -12.18
CA ASN A 25 -35.34 -2.95 -10.90
C ASN A 25 -36.11 -3.88 -9.96
N LYS A 26 -37.13 -4.59 -10.44
CA LYS A 26 -37.85 -5.60 -9.65
C LYS A 26 -36.92 -6.72 -9.16
N LYS A 27 -35.97 -7.15 -9.99
CA LYS A 27 -34.96 -8.15 -9.60
C LYS A 27 -34.01 -7.60 -8.52
N LEU A 28 -33.59 -6.35 -8.63
CA LEU A 28 -32.72 -5.69 -7.64
C LEU A 28 -33.42 -5.53 -6.29
N GLU A 29 -34.68 -5.09 -6.27
CA GLU A 29 -35.46 -4.96 -5.03
C GLU A 29 -35.66 -6.32 -4.35
N ARG A 30 -36.03 -7.35 -5.11
CA ARG A 30 -36.13 -8.71 -4.58
C ARG A 30 -34.80 -9.21 -4.02
N GLN A 31 -33.67 -8.84 -4.61
CA GLN A 31 -32.34 -9.16 -4.07
C GLN A 31 -32.04 -8.40 -2.77
N ARG A 32 -32.41 -7.11 -2.68
CA ARG A 32 -32.24 -6.30 -1.46
C ARG A 32 -33.06 -6.83 -0.29
N GLU A 33 -34.32 -7.21 -0.53
CA GLU A 33 -35.18 -7.83 0.48
C GLU A 33 -34.63 -9.17 0.94
N ASN A 34 -34.24 -10.03 -0.01
CA ASN A 34 -33.64 -11.33 0.32
C ASN A 34 -32.33 -11.20 1.11
N GLN A 35 -31.53 -10.16 0.90
CA GLN A 35 -30.30 -9.91 1.65
C GLN A 35 -30.54 -9.54 3.12
N LYS A 36 -31.73 -9.01 3.45
CA LYS A 36 -32.13 -8.68 4.82
C LYS A 36 -32.56 -9.91 5.62
N LEU A 37 -33.02 -10.97 4.94
CA LEU A 37 -33.50 -12.20 5.58
C LEU A 37 -32.40 -12.91 6.38
N GLN A 38 -32.75 -13.43 7.56
CA GLN A 38 -31.81 -14.17 8.41
C GLN A 38 -31.24 -15.41 7.71
N THR A 39 -32.04 -16.09 6.88
CA THR A 39 -31.64 -17.26 6.09
C THR A 39 -30.51 -16.93 5.10
N PHE A 40 -30.54 -15.73 4.50
CA PHE A 40 -29.47 -15.27 3.61
C PHE A 40 -28.16 -15.02 4.38
N LYS A 41 -28.25 -14.40 5.57
CA LYS A 41 -27.07 -14.20 6.44
C LYS A 41 -26.47 -15.53 6.88
N LYS A 42 -27.29 -16.50 7.30
CA LYS A 42 -26.86 -17.86 7.66
C LYS A 42 -26.17 -18.57 6.48
N ARG A 43 -26.78 -18.55 5.29
CA ARG A 43 -26.20 -19.14 4.07
C ARG A 43 -24.88 -18.48 3.64
N ARG A 44 -24.73 -17.17 3.85
CA ARG A 44 -23.48 -16.44 3.61
C ARG A 44 -22.37 -16.89 4.57
N ILE A 45 -22.69 -17.04 5.86
CA ILE A 45 -21.74 -17.52 6.88
C ILE A 45 -21.30 -18.95 6.54
N GLU A 46 -22.24 -19.82 6.17
CA GLU A 46 -21.95 -21.20 5.75
C GLU A 46 -21.07 -21.25 4.50
N LYS A 47 -21.40 -20.47 3.46
CA LYS A 47 -20.54 -20.34 2.27
C LYS A 47 -19.14 -19.80 2.61
N LYS A 48 -19.02 -18.88 3.57
CA LYS A 48 -17.71 -18.42 4.07
C LYS A 48 -16.95 -19.54 4.80
N LYS A 49 -17.62 -20.34 5.64
CA LYS A 49 -17.03 -21.49 6.34
C LYS A 49 -16.56 -22.56 5.34
N ASN A 50 -17.37 -22.85 4.33
CA ASN A 50 -17.04 -23.81 3.28
C ASN A 50 -15.91 -23.31 2.37
N ARG A 51 -15.86 -22.01 2.05
CA ARG A 51 -14.71 -21.40 1.36
C ARG A 51 -13.43 -21.45 2.18
N LYS A 52 -13.50 -21.19 3.49
CA LYS A 52 -12.33 -21.35 4.39
C LYS A 52 -11.89 -22.81 4.49
N LYS A 53 -12.82 -23.76 4.53
CA LYS A 53 -12.52 -25.21 4.52
C LYS A 53 -11.86 -25.64 3.20
N ALA A 54 -12.40 -25.20 2.06
CA ALA A 54 -11.84 -25.44 0.74
C ALA A 54 -10.47 -24.77 0.57
N GLN A 55 -10.26 -23.56 1.11
CA GLN A 55 -8.94 -22.93 1.16
C GLN A 55 -7.98 -23.75 2.02
N ARG A 56 -8.37 -24.18 3.24
CA ARG A 56 -7.52 -25.06 4.07
C ARG A 56 -7.09 -26.34 3.35
N SER A 57 -7.92 -26.90 2.46
CA SER A 57 -7.58 -28.10 1.67
C SER A 57 -6.91 -27.82 0.32
N SER A 58 -6.92 -26.58 -0.18
CA SER A 58 -6.37 -26.21 -1.51
C SER A 58 -5.29 -25.14 -1.46
N SER A 59 -4.85 -24.76 -0.26
CA SER A 59 -3.85 -23.73 -0.11
C SER A 59 -2.75 -24.16 0.85
N VAL A 60 -1.73 -24.78 0.28
CA VAL A 60 -0.33 -24.44 0.59
C VAL A 60 -0.20 -22.94 0.30
N LYS A 61 -0.61 -22.10 1.25
CA LYS A 61 -0.69 -20.64 1.08
C LYS A 61 0.46 -19.88 1.72
N GLU A 62 1.36 -20.60 2.34
CA GLU A 62 2.72 -20.16 2.63
C GLU A 62 3.59 -21.35 2.25
N GLY A 63 4.77 -21.09 1.69
CA GLY A 63 5.74 -22.14 1.43
C GLY A 63 6.04 -22.92 2.72
N THR A 64 6.78 -24.01 2.60
CA THR A 64 7.43 -24.66 3.73
C THR A 64 8.01 -23.57 4.64
N THR A 65 7.50 -23.48 5.88
CA THR A 65 8.05 -22.57 6.90
C THR A 65 9.55 -22.79 6.95
N TYR A 66 10.33 -21.69 7.05
CA TYR A 66 11.79 -21.73 7.13
C TYR A 66 12.25 -22.87 8.05
N GLN A 67 13.26 -23.63 7.61
CA GLN A 67 13.87 -24.62 8.48
C GLN A 67 14.47 -23.88 9.69
N GLN A 68 14.14 -24.34 10.90
CA GLN A 68 14.76 -23.87 12.13
C GLN A 68 16.18 -24.43 12.20
N GLU A 69 17.11 -23.85 11.45
CA GLU A 69 18.55 -24.10 11.60
C GLU A 69 19.21 -23.04 12.49
N VAL A 70 18.45 -22.48 13.44
CA VAL A 70 19.08 -21.78 14.55
C VAL A 70 19.41 -22.86 15.55
N ASP A 71 20.67 -23.26 15.64
CA ASP A 71 21.21 -23.98 16.79
C ASP A 71 20.95 -23.10 18.02
N VAL A 72 19.79 -23.27 18.63
CA VAL A 72 19.44 -22.61 19.88
C VAL A 72 20.27 -23.34 20.92
N ASN A 73 21.46 -22.81 21.22
CA ASN A 73 22.23 -23.27 22.35
C ASN A 73 21.39 -22.98 23.60
N GLU A 74 20.69 -23.99 24.12
CA GLU A 74 19.80 -23.86 25.28
C GLU A 74 20.55 -23.38 26.55
N ASN A 75 21.89 -23.38 26.52
CA ASN A 75 22.75 -22.91 27.59
C ASN A 75 23.35 -21.51 27.37
N ALA A 76 23.09 -20.86 26.24
CA ALA A 76 23.37 -19.45 26.08
C ALA A 76 22.19 -18.66 26.67
N CYS A 77 22.37 -18.17 27.90
CA CYS A 77 21.58 -17.07 28.43
C CYS A 77 21.91 -15.83 27.60
N ASP A 78 21.45 -15.79 26.36
CA ASP A 78 21.51 -14.62 25.51
C ASP A 78 20.48 -13.66 26.07
N ILE A 79 20.98 -12.72 26.86
CA ILE A 79 20.28 -11.49 27.21
C ILE A 79 19.68 -10.98 25.90
N ILE A 80 18.36 -11.12 25.72
CA ILE A 80 17.65 -10.50 24.62
C ILE A 80 17.71 -9.00 24.90
N GLN A 81 18.82 -8.36 24.49
CA GLN A 81 18.96 -6.93 24.55
C GLN A 81 17.99 -6.37 23.51
N GLN A 82 16.86 -5.88 24.00
CA GLN A 82 15.86 -5.24 23.17
C GLN A 82 16.52 -4.01 22.53
N ILE A 83 16.74 -4.05 21.21
CA ILE A 83 17.23 -2.88 20.48
C ILE A 83 16.20 -1.76 20.71
N PRO A 84 16.61 -0.61 21.27
CA PRO A 84 15.68 0.49 21.52
C PRO A 84 14.99 0.89 20.21
N SER A 85 13.66 0.99 20.22
CA SER A 85 12.88 1.32 19.02
C SER A 85 13.34 2.65 18.37
N SER A 86 13.90 3.56 19.17
CA SER A 86 14.49 4.81 18.68
C SER A 86 15.70 4.61 17.77
N LEU A 87 16.53 3.58 18.00
CA LEU A 87 17.72 3.28 17.18
C LEU A 87 17.33 2.78 15.78
N ILE A 88 16.23 2.04 15.67
CA ILE A 88 15.73 1.56 14.38
C ILE A 88 15.24 2.75 13.54
N LEU A 89 14.52 3.69 14.16
CA LEU A 89 13.99 4.87 13.47
C LEU A 89 15.06 5.88 13.04
N THR A 90 16.21 5.91 13.71
CA THR A 90 17.35 6.76 13.31
C THR A 90 18.24 6.10 12.26
N SER A 91 18.34 4.76 12.26
CA SER A 91 19.25 4.02 11.39
C SER A 91 18.59 3.56 10.08
N VAL A 92 17.27 3.38 10.06
CA VAL A 92 16.52 2.90 8.89
C VAL A 92 15.69 4.04 8.31
N LYS A 93 16.07 4.51 7.12
CA LYS A 93 15.31 5.55 6.40
C LYS A 93 13.95 5.05 5.91
N GLY A 94 13.88 3.78 5.52
CA GLY A 94 12.67 3.14 4.98
C GLY A 94 12.95 1.74 4.43
N PHE A 95 11.97 1.21 3.73
CA PHE A 95 12.00 -0.13 3.12
C PHE A 95 11.63 -0.05 1.64
N ILE A 96 12.20 -0.93 0.82
CA ILE A 96 11.87 -1.02 -0.61
C ILE A 96 11.14 -2.34 -0.86
N ASP A 97 10.03 -2.30 -1.58
CA ASP A 97 9.35 -3.49 -2.09
C ASP A 97 10.05 -3.99 -3.36
N THR A 98 11.03 -4.88 -3.18
CA THR A 98 11.82 -5.47 -4.27
C THR A 98 10.99 -6.30 -5.24
N LEU A 99 9.82 -6.80 -4.83
CA LEU A 99 8.90 -7.52 -5.72
C LEU A 99 8.20 -6.56 -6.68
N LYS A 100 7.74 -5.42 -6.19
CA LYS A 100 7.17 -4.35 -7.03
C LYS A 100 8.22 -3.87 -8.03
N LEU A 101 9.45 -3.64 -7.57
CA LEU A 101 10.56 -3.20 -8.41
C LEU A 101 10.91 -4.25 -9.48
N SER A 102 11.01 -5.53 -9.09
CA SER A 102 11.27 -6.63 -10.03
C SER A 102 10.23 -6.74 -11.14
N LYS A 103 8.94 -6.52 -10.84
CA LYS A 103 7.86 -6.52 -11.84
C LYS A 103 7.93 -5.37 -12.82
N ARG A 104 8.58 -4.27 -12.45
CA ARG A 104 8.81 -3.12 -13.31
C ARG A 104 10.02 -3.34 -14.21
N VAL A 105 11.09 -3.93 -13.68
CA VAL A 105 12.37 -4.11 -14.39
C VAL A 105 12.36 -5.34 -15.30
N PHE A 106 11.80 -6.47 -14.84
CA PHE A 106 11.83 -7.72 -15.59
C PHE A 106 10.45 -8.04 -16.18
N PRO A 107 10.33 -8.19 -17.51
CA PRO A 107 9.12 -8.71 -18.12
C PRO A 107 8.80 -10.12 -17.62
N LYS A 108 7.52 -10.40 -17.40
CA LYS A 108 7.08 -11.72 -16.92
C LYS A 108 7.48 -12.86 -17.87
N ALA A 109 7.58 -12.59 -19.17
CA ALA A 109 7.99 -13.57 -20.17
C ALA A 109 9.42 -14.09 -19.96
N ASP A 110 10.31 -13.29 -19.36
CA ASP A 110 11.73 -13.62 -19.24
C ASP A 110 12.01 -14.42 -17.95
N VAL A 111 11.20 -14.20 -16.91
CA VAL A 111 11.40 -14.79 -15.58
C VAL A 111 10.36 -15.84 -15.19
N ASP A 112 9.33 -16.06 -16.00
CA ASP A 112 8.15 -16.94 -15.78
C ASP A 112 7.26 -16.50 -14.60
N ASN A 113 7.84 -16.36 -13.41
CA ASN A 113 7.21 -15.93 -12.18
C ASN A 113 8.18 -15.10 -11.30
N TYR A 114 7.63 -14.37 -10.34
CA TYR A 114 8.40 -13.45 -9.49
C TYR A 114 8.70 -14.01 -8.09
N LYS A 115 8.77 -15.35 -7.93
CA LYS A 115 9.33 -15.92 -6.70
C LYS A 115 10.82 -15.57 -6.65
N GLN A 116 11.33 -15.27 -5.46
CA GLN A 116 12.73 -14.87 -5.28
C GLN A 116 13.71 -15.87 -5.89
N GLN A 117 13.56 -17.17 -5.59
CA GLN A 117 14.35 -18.25 -6.21
C GLN A 117 14.37 -18.19 -7.73
N THR A 118 13.21 -17.98 -8.36
CA THR A 118 13.11 -17.91 -9.81
C THR A 118 13.81 -16.67 -10.35
N LEU A 119 13.64 -15.52 -9.71
CA LEU A 119 14.31 -14.28 -10.10
C LEU A 119 15.83 -14.40 -9.98
N VAL A 120 16.33 -14.89 -8.86
CA VAL A 120 17.77 -15.10 -8.63
C VAL A 120 18.34 -16.07 -9.66
N LYS A 121 17.69 -17.22 -9.89
CA LYS A 121 18.13 -18.20 -10.90
C LYS A 121 18.13 -17.64 -12.32
N LYS A 122 17.04 -16.97 -12.74
CA LYS A 122 16.90 -16.48 -14.12
C LYS A 122 17.76 -15.26 -14.42
N VAL A 123 17.91 -14.35 -13.46
CA VAL A 123 18.56 -13.05 -13.68
C VAL A 123 20.04 -13.08 -13.28
N LEU A 124 20.40 -13.80 -12.22
CA LEU A 124 21.79 -13.93 -11.75
C LEU A 124 22.45 -15.26 -12.16
N GLY A 125 21.67 -16.27 -12.55
CA GLY A 125 22.20 -17.61 -12.84
C GLY A 125 22.57 -18.41 -11.58
N ILE A 126 22.11 -17.98 -10.40
CA ILE A 126 22.48 -18.55 -9.11
C ILE A 126 21.34 -19.41 -8.56
N GLU A 127 21.65 -20.59 -8.04
CA GLU A 127 20.75 -21.37 -7.19
C GLU A 127 21.21 -21.28 -5.74
N TYR A 128 20.26 -21.25 -4.81
CA TYR A 128 20.54 -21.15 -3.38
C TYR A 128 19.52 -21.96 -2.57
N ALA A 129 19.86 -22.27 -1.33
CA ALA A 129 18.98 -22.98 -0.40
C ALA A 129 17.87 -22.05 0.10
N ALA A 130 16.81 -21.85 -0.67
CA ALA A 130 15.70 -21.03 -0.18
C ALA A 130 14.92 -21.74 0.91
N HIS A 131 14.19 -20.94 1.69
CA HIS A 131 13.67 -21.32 3.01
C HIS A 131 14.78 -21.39 4.08
N ASN A 132 15.99 -20.89 3.78
CA ASN A 132 16.98 -20.45 4.75
C ASN A 132 17.00 -18.90 4.77
N ALA A 133 16.68 -18.30 5.92
CA ALA A 133 16.50 -16.85 6.01
C ALA A 133 17.77 -16.05 5.66
N LYS A 134 18.96 -16.58 5.99
CA LYS A 134 20.23 -15.92 5.68
C LYS A 134 20.49 -15.95 4.18
N ASP A 135 20.37 -17.11 3.54
CA ASP A 135 20.59 -17.23 2.11
C ASP A 135 19.54 -16.48 1.29
N ASP A 136 18.29 -16.43 1.78
CA ASP A 136 17.23 -15.60 1.19
C ASP A 136 17.60 -14.11 1.24
N VAL A 137 18.11 -13.59 2.37
CA VAL A 137 18.51 -12.18 2.45
C VAL A 137 19.74 -11.88 1.59
N LEU A 138 20.77 -12.75 1.62
CA LEU A 138 21.98 -12.56 0.82
C LEU A 138 21.67 -12.59 -0.68
N SER A 139 20.89 -13.56 -1.13
CA SER A 139 20.51 -13.68 -2.54
C SER A 139 19.63 -12.51 -3.01
N LEU A 140 18.73 -12.02 -2.14
CA LEU A 140 17.92 -10.84 -2.45
C LEU A 140 18.76 -9.55 -2.50
N SER A 141 19.74 -9.41 -1.60
CA SER A 141 20.68 -8.28 -1.59
C SER A 141 21.51 -8.24 -2.87
N GLU A 142 21.97 -9.39 -3.34
CA GLU A 142 22.72 -9.51 -4.58
C GLU A 142 21.86 -9.14 -5.81
N LEU A 143 20.64 -9.67 -5.86
CA LEU A 143 19.67 -9.33 -6.91
C LEU A 143 19.39 -7.82 -6.93
N PHE A 144 19.20 -7.22 -5.76
CA PHE A 144 18.95 -5.80 -5.66
C PHE A 144 20.14 -4.99 -6.19
N SER A 145 21.34 -5.24 -5.63
CA SER A 145 22.55 -4.45 -5.92
C SER A 145 22.96 -4.57 -7.39
N GLN A 146 22.93 -5.78 -7.96
CA GLN A 146 23.37 -5.98 -9.34
C GLN A 146 22.33 -5.59 -10.40
N LYS A 147 21.04 -5.73 -10.12
CA LYS A 147 20.01 -5.73 -11.19
C LYS A 147 18.85 -4.77 -10.96
N LEU A 148 18.58 -4.33 -9.72
CA LEU A 148 17.43 -3.48 -9.42
C LEU A 148 17.80 -2.07 -8.97
N GLN A 149 18.96 -1.89 -8.34
CA GLN A 149 19.35 -0.62 -7.70
C GLN A 149 19.34 0.55 -8.68
N SER A 150 19.80 0.35 -9.91
CA SER A 150 19.79 1.40 -10.96
C SER A 150 18.39 1.83 -11.40
N SER A 151 17.37 1.00 -11.15
CA SER A 151 15.97 1.27 -11.48
C SER A 151 15.14 1.68 -10.26
N CYS A 152 15.76 1.81 -9.08
CA CYS A 152 15.09 2.22 -7.85
C CYS A 152 14.95 3.74 -7.81
N GLU A 153 13.74 4.23 -7.63
CA GLU A 153 13.44 5.66 -7.52
C GLU A 153 13.14 6.02 -6.06
N GLU A 154 13.17 7.31 -5.72
CA GLU A 154 12.84 7.79 -4.37
C GLU A 154 11.41 7.41 -3.95
N ASP A 155 10.47 7.39 -4.91
CA ASP A 155 9.08 6.99 -4.72
C ASP A 155 8.90 5.51 -4.34
N ASP A 156 9.92 4.66 -4.50
CA ASP A 156 9.90 3.27 -4.06
C ASP A 156 10.32 3.10 -2.60
N LEU A 157 10.84 4.14 -1.96
CA LEU A 157 11.21 4.12 -0.55
C LEU A 157 9.97 4.30 0.34
N HIS A 158 9.63 3.26 1.09
CA HIS A 158 8.59 3.30 2.11
C HIS A 158 9.16 3.73 3.45
N HIS A 159 8.99 5.01 3.79
CA HIS A 159 9.49 5.57 5.04
C HIS A 159 8.83 4.93 6.27
N VAL A 160 9.64 4.61 7.28
CA VAL A 160 9.19 3.97 8.54
C VAL A 160 8.17 4.85 9.29
N ASN A 161 8.30 6.17 9.12
CA ASN A 161 7.48 7.18 9.80
C ASN A 161 6.15 7.50 9.08
N PHE A 162 5.71 6.72 8.09
CA PHE A 162 4.49 7.01 7.33
C PHE A 162 3.28 7.36 8.21
N ASN A 163 3.01 6.54 9.24
CA ASN A 163 1.84 6.74 10.11
C ASN A 163 1.97 7.99 10.98
N SER A 164 3.16 8.26 11.54
CA SER A 164 3.38 9.46 12.35
C SER A 164 3.31 10.73 11.50
N CYS A 165 3.87 10.71 10.28
CA CYS A 165 3.76 11.81 9.33
C CYS A 165 2.30 12.05 8.92
N LYS A 166 1.55 11.00 8.59
CA LYS A 166 0.13 11.09 8.23
C LYS A 166 -0.72 11.64 9.37
N LEU A 167 -0.49 11.19 10.61
CA LEU A 167 -1.19 11.70 11.79
C LEU A 167 -0.88 13.19 12.00
N SER A 168 0.38 13.60 11.83
CA SER A 168 0.75 15.02 11.98
C SER A 168 0.01 15.92 10.97
N LEU A 169 -0.21 15.44 9.74
CA LEU A 169 -0.85 16.19 8.66
C LEU A 169 -2.38 16.14 8.72
N LYS A 170 -2.97 15.29 9.58
CA LYS A 170 -4.41 15.12 9.71
C LYS A 170 -5.18 16.43 9.96
N PRO A 171 -4.71 17.38 10.80
CA PRO A 171 -5.39 18.66 10.99
C PRO A 171 -5.56 19.46 9.69
N LEU A 172 -4.60 19.37 8.75
CA LEU A 172 -4.71 20.03 7.43
C LEU A 172 -5.80 19.39 6.57
N VAL A 173 -6.00 18.08 6.69
CA VAL A 173 -7.06 17.36 5.98
C VAL A 173 -8.43 17.68 6.59
N ASP A 174 -8.52 17.67 7.91
CA ASP A 174 -9.77 17.91 8.64
C ASP A 174 -10.27 19.35 8.39
N LYS A 175 -9.35 20.33 8.31
CA LYS A 175 -9.64 21.71 7.92
C LYS A 175 -9.79 21.93 6.40
N LYS A 176 -9.73 20.87 5.59
CA LYS A 176 -9.85 20.88 4.12
C LYS A 176 -8.81 21.78 3.41
N ILE A 177 -7.66 22.02 4.05
CA ILE A 177 -6.53 22.75 3.46
C ILE A 177 -5.88 21.90 2.38
N ILE A 178 -5.67 20.61 2.66
CA ILE A 178 -5.21 19.61 1.70
C ILE A 178 -6.21 18.46 1.64
N ASN A 179 -6.21 17.72 0.53
CA ASN A 179 -7.01 16.51 0.42
C ASN A 179 -6.26 15.28 0.97
N ALA A 180 -6.99 14.18 1.17
CA ALA A 180 -6.43 12.93 1.69
C ALA A 180 -5.30 12.36 0.81
N THR A 181 -5.40 12.52 -0.52
CA THR A 181 -4.38 12.05 -1.47
C THR A 181 -3.05 12.81 -1.28
N VAL A 182 -3.10 14.13 -1.13
CA VAL A 182 -1.93 14.97 -0.87
C VAL A 182 -1.31 14.65 0.48
N CYS A 183 -2.14 14.45 1.52
CA CYS A 183 -1.66 14.00 2.83
C CYS A 183 -0.91 12.67 2.74
N ILE A 184 -1.44 11.69 2.01
CA ILE A 184 -0.78 10.40 1.80
C ILE A 184 0.52 10.55 1.02
N LYS A 185 0.57 11.39 -0.02
CA LYS A 185 1.80 11.66 -0.79
C LYS A 185 2.89 12.24 0.12
N LEU A 186 2.60 13.34 0.82
CA LEU A 186 3.56 13.97 1.73
C LEU A 186 4.02 13.00 2.84
N ALA A 187 3.09 12.27 3.44
CA ALA A 187 3.43 11.30 4.48
C ALA A 187 4.27 10.12 3.96
N ARG A 188 4.05 9.68 2.70
CA ARG A 188 4.87 8.65 2.05
C ARG A 188 6.29 9.10 1.92
N SER A 189 6.53 10.36 1.54
CA SER A 189 7.86 10.95 1.47
C SER A 189 8.43 11.40 2.83
N GLY A 190 7.84 10.96 3.93
CA GLY A 190 8.30 11.30 5.28
C GLY A 190 8.03 12.75 5.72
N ILE A 191 7.31 13.56 4.93
CA ILE A 191 6.99 14.95 5.27
C ILE A 191 5.89 14.98 6.34
N ASN A 192 6.15 15.75 7.40
CA ASN A 192 5.23 15.97 8.52
C ASN A 192 5.05 17.50 8.75
N VAL A 193 4.20 17.89 9.70
CA VAL A 193 3.98 19.32 10.00
C VAL A 193 5.23 20.05 10.46
N THR A 194 6.17 19.41 11.17
CA THR A 194 7.39 20.09 11.63
C THR A 194 8.31 20.45 10.46
N HIS A 195 8.40 19.59 9.43
CA HIS A 195 9.12 19.91 8.19
C HIS A 195 8.49 21.12 7.48
N LEU A 196 7.16 21.19 7.39
CA LEU A 196 6.47 22.31 6.77
C LEU A 196 6.69 23.62 7.54
N LYS A 197 6.63 23.58 8.88
CA LYS A 197 6.94 24.73 9.74
C LYS A 197 8.38 25.20 9.54
N LEU A 198 9.34 24.27 9.53
CA LEU A 198 10.75 24.57 9.36
C LEU A 198 11.06 25.13 7.97
N ALA A 199 10.43 24.62 6.92
CA ALA A 199 10.60 25.15 5.57
C ALA A 199 10.05 26.57 5.46
N ASN A 200 8.89 26.83 6.06
CA ASN A 200 8.28 28.16 6.11
C ASN A 200 9.12 29.19 6.88
N SER A 201 9.79 28.77 7.95
CA SER A 201 10.64 29.67 8.74
C SER A 201 11.99 29.97 8.08
N ARG A 202 12.49 29.06 7.24
CA ARG A 202 13.78 29.22 6.54
C ARG A 202 13.67 29.99 5.23
N ASP A 203 12.59 29.76 4.48
CA ASP A 203 12.37 30.38 3.18
C ASP A 203 10.87 30.64 2.95
N VAL A 204 10.55 31.84 2.49
CA VAL A 204 9.18 32.24 2.09
C VAL A 204 8.60 31.32 1.00
N ASN A 205 9.45 30.71 0.17
CA ASN A 205 9.06 29.72 -0.83
C ASN A 205 9.26 28.26 -0.39
N GLY A 206 9.73 28.01 0.82
CA GLY A 206 10.11 26.67 1.29
C GLY A 206 8.97 25.64 1.19
N ILE A 207 7.73 26.05 1.49
CA ILE A 207 6.57 25.17 1.33
C ILE A 207 6.30 24.84 -0.15
N LYS A 208 6.45 25.81 -1.06
CA LYS A 208 6.26 25.56 -2.50
C LYS A 208 7.31 24.59 -3.04
N LEU A 209 8.56 24.72 -2.57
CA LEU A 209 9.63 23.79 -2.94
C LEU A 209 9.30 22.36 -2.48
N ILE A 210 8.94 22.18 -1.20
CA ILE A 210 8.52 20.86 -0.68
C ILE A 210 7.37 20.27 -1.51
N LEU A 211 6.35 21.07 -1.84
CA LEU A 211 5.22 20.55 -2.62
C LEU A 211 5.65 20.13 -4.02
N THR A 212 6.51 20.92 -4.68
CA THR A 212 7.02 20.64 -6.03
C THR A 212 7.84 19.36 -6.04
N ASP A 213 8.79 19.22 -5.12
CA ASP A 213 9.67 18.03 -5.00
C ASP A 213 8.86 16.75 -4.76
N ASN A 214 7.70 16.88 -4.13
CA ASN A 214 6.81 15.76 -3.80
C ASN A 214 5.66 15.56 -4.81
N ASN A 215 5.74 16.15 -6.00
CA ASN A 215 4.72 16.04 -7.04
C ASN A 215 3.31 16.41 -6.53
N VAL A 216 3.25 17.47 -5.72
CA VAL A 216 2.04 18.08 -5.17
C VAL A 216 1.87 19.48 -5.77
N ASN A 217 0.63 19.85 -6.08
CA ASN A 217 0.33 21.14 -6.68
C ASN A 217 0.60 22.30 -5.69
N ASN A 218 1.37 23.30 -6.12
CA ASN A 218 1.75 24.46 -5.30
C ASN A 218 0.59 25.34 -4.85
N ARG A 219 -0.63 25.17 -5.39
CA ARG A 219 -1.84 25.88 -4.95
C ARG A 219 -2.14 25.72 -3.46
N TYR A 220 -1.67 24.63 -2.84
CA TYR A 220 -1.88 24.38 -1.42
C TYR A 220 -0.98 25.26 -0.53
N ALA A 221 0.11 25.81 -1.07
CA ALA A 221 1.13 26.51 -0.28
C ALA A 221 0.54 27.64 0.55
N SER A 222 -0.19 28.59 -0.06
CA SER A 222 -0.74 29.75 0.65
C SER A 222 -1.69 29.37 1.78
N SER A 223 -2.54 28.36 1.57
CA SER A 223 -3.46 27.87 2.61
C SER A 223 -2.74 27.13 3.73
N ILE A 224 -1.68 26.39 3.42
CA ILE A 224 -0.83 25.74 4.43
C ILE A 224 -0.11 26.81 5.25
N ILE A 225 0.52 27.81 4.62
CA ILE A 225 1.21 28.91 5.30
C ILE A 225 0.25 29.63 6.26
N GLY A 226 -0.92 30.05 5.77
CA GLY A 226 -1.90 30.75 6.59
C GLY A 226 -2.36 29.93 7.81
N HIS A 227 -2.50 28.62 7.67
CA HIS A 227 -2.82 27.75 8.80
C HIS A 227 -1.67 27.56 9.77
N LEU A 228 -0.44 27.43 9.29
CA LEU A 228 0.74 27.24 10.15
C LEU A 228 1.07 28.52 10.93
N SER A 229 0.88 29.70 10.34
CA SER A 229 1.04 31.00 11.01
C SER A 229 -0.08 31.32 11.99
N GLY A 230 -1.28 30.74 11.82
CA GLY A 230 -2.41 30.90 12.74
C GLY A 230 -2.46 29.87 13.88
N CYS A 231 -1.41 29.06 14.04
CA CYS A 231 -1.29 28.04 15.10
C CYS A 231 -0.12 28.34 16.06
N GLU A 232 0.18 29.63 16.29
CA GLU A 232 0.88 30.05 17.51
C GLU A 232 -0.16 30.16 18.63
N GLU A 233 -0.39 29.04 19.31
CA GLU A 233 -0.95 28.93 20.67
C GLU A 233 -0.58 27.56 21.25
#